data_AF-A0AAJ5EBS6-F1
#
_entry.id   AF-A0AAJ5EBS6-F1
#
_cell.length_a   1.000
_cell.length_b   1.000
_cell.length_c   1.000
_cell.angle_alpha   90.00
_cell.angle_beta   90.00
_cell.angle_gamma   90.00
#
_symmetry.space_group_name_H-M   'P 1'
#
loop_
_entity.id
_entity.type
_entity.pdbx_description
1 polymer ?
#
loop_
_entity_poly.entity_id
_entity_poly.type
_entity_poly.pdbx_seq_one_letter_code
_entity_poly.pdbx_strand_id
1 'polypeptide(L)'
;MYTTTGYSPAFGNRSLVLSAAKLGRLTFRSTYSRVSFYYAGVQKSGQYVSFYNASGAHLGNVPLEITGEPGRVAYLSFSKAGIARLDVHCVNAEGFTFDNFTFGL
;
A
#
# COMPACT_ATOMS: atom_id res chain seq x y z
N MET A 1 9.09 16.41 -30.39
CA MET A 1 8.18 15.29 -30.09
C MET A 1 7.71 15.47 -28.66
N TYR A 2 6.43 15.75 -28.46
CA TYR A 2 5.83 15.79 -27.13
C TYR A 2 5.28 14.40 -26.84
N THR A 3 5.96 13.65 -25.99
CA THR A 3 5.45 12.39 -25.47
C THR A 3 4.61 12.75 -24.24
N THR A 4 3.31 12.92 -24.46
CA THR A 4 2.33 13.08 -23.38
C THR A 4 2.08 11.73 -22.76
N THR A 5 2.84 11.36 -21.73
CA THR A 5 2.60 10.15 -20.93
C THR A 5 1.47 10.44 -19.92
N GLY A 6 0.21 10.49 -20.38
CA GLY A 6 -0.95 10.33 -19.49
C GLY A 6 -1.17 8.83 -19.23
N TYR A 7 -1.63 8.34 -18.09
CA TYR A 7 -2.18 8.88 -16.84
C TYR A 7 -1.98 7.79 -15.77
N SER A 8 -2.05 8.16 -14.48
CA SER A 8 -2.81 7.32 -13.56
C SER A 8 -3.68 8.23 -12.68
N PRO A 9 -5.02 8.09 -12.69
CA PRO A 9 -5.90 8.75 -11.73
C PRO A 9 -5.78 8.12 -10.32
N ALA A 10 -4.66 7.44 -10.04
CA ALA A 10 -4.48 6.61 -8.86
C ALA A 10 -4.62 7.39 -7.55
N PHE A 11 -4.33 8.68 -7.55
CA PHE A 11 -4.34 9.51 -6.35
C PHE A 11 -5.40 10.61 -6.47
N GLY A 12 -6.49 10.48 -5.72
CA GLY A 12 -7.56 11.46 -5.59
C GLY A 12 -7.63 12.07 -4.20
N ASN A 13 -8.64 12.89 -3.92
CA ASN A 13 -8.80 13.62 -2.64
C ASN A 13 -9.07 12.70 -1.41
N ARG A 14 -9.00 11.37 -1.58
CA ARG A 14 -9.33 10.36 -0.57
C ARG A 14 -8.18 9.39 -0.27
N SER A 15 -6.97 9.71 -0.72
CA SER A 15 -5.82 8.85 -0.43
C SER A 15 -5.49 8.83 1.06
N LEU A 16 -5.04 7.68 1.55
CA LEU A 16 -4.43 7.58 2.87
C LEU A 16 -2.98 8.10 2.78
N VAL A 17 -2.68 9.16 3.52
CA VAL A 17 -1.33 9.72 3.61
C VAL A 17 -0.71 9.34 4.95
N LEU A 18 0.47 8.73 4.91
CA LEU A 18 1.32 8.45 6.06
C LEU A 18 2.55 9.37 6.00
N SER A 19 2.53 10.44 6.79
CA SER A 19 3.67 11.35 7.01
C SER A 19 4.24 11.16 8.41
N ALA A 20 5.56 11.01 8.54
CA ALA A 20 6.27 10.89 9.83
C ALA A 20 5.91 9.68 10.72
N ALA A 21 4.94 8.85 10.34
CA ALA A 21 4.56 7.64 11.05
C ALA A 21 5.50 6.47 10.71
N LYS A 22 5.96 5.73 11.73
CA LYS A 22 6.75 4.49 11.56
C LYS A 22 5.89 3.29 11.18
N LEU A 23 4.58 3.36 11.43
CA LEU A 23 3.61 2.30 11.21
C LEU A 23 2.24 2.90 10.88
N GLY A 24 1.65 2.52 9.74
CA GLY A 24 0.23 2.75 9.44
C GLY A 24 -0.53 1.44 9.58
N ARG A 25 -1.74 1.45 10.16
CA ARG A 25 -2.57 0.24 10.31
C ARG A 25 -3.95 0.48 9.73
N LEU A 26 -4.41 -0.43 8.88
CA LEU A 26 -5.80 -0.48 8.43
C LEU A 26 -6.41 -1.81 8.87
N THR A 27 -7.51 -1.72 9.61
CA THR A 27 -8.34 -2.86 9.98
C THR A 27 -9.61 -2.81 9.14
N PHE A 28 -9.97 -3.95 8.57
CA PHE A 28 -11.14 -4.07 7.71
C PHE A 28 -12.38 -4.48 8.49
N ARG A 29 -13.56 -4.08 7.99
CA ARG A 29 -14.85 -4.50 8.56
C ARG A 29 -15.19 -5.96 8.26
N SER A 30 -14.58 -6.53 7.22
CA SER A 30 -14.80 -7.89 6.75
C SER A 30 -13.46 -8.55 6.41
N THR A 31 -13.47 -9.87 6.26
CA THR A 31 -12.31 -10.62 5.76
C THR A 31 -12.35 -10.73 4.25
N TYR A 32 -11.19 -10.66 3.62
CA TYR A 32 -11.02 -10.71 2.17
C TYR A 32 -10.03 -11.80 1.75
N SER A 33 -10.18 -12.33 0.54
CA SER A 33 -9.20 -13.24 -0.08
C SER A 33 -8.10 -12.49 -0.84
N ARG A 34 -8.35 -11.23 -1.20
CA ARG A 34 -7.41 -10.37 -1.91
C ARG A 34 -7.54 -8.91 -1.46
N VAL A 35 -6.41 -8.25 -1.30
CA VAL A 35 -6.32 -6.80 -1.11
C VAL A 35 -5.33 -6.25 -2.11
N SER A 36 -5.72 -5.21 -2.85
CA SER A 36 -4.82 -4.48 -3.73
C SER A 36 -5.04 -2.98 -3.65
N PHE A 37 -4.00 -2.21 -3.98
CA PHE A 37 -4.02 -0.75 -3.95
C PHE A 37 -2.85 -0.18 -4.74
N TYR A 38 -2.94 1.09 -5.08
CA TYR A 38 -1.82 1.86 -5.58
C TYR A 38 -1.11 2.56 -4.42
N TYR A 39 0.20 2.73 -4.54
CA TYR A 39 0.99 3.51 -3.60
C TYR A 39 2.02 4.37 -4.33
N ALA A 40 2.34 5.51 -3.73
CA ALA A 40 3.38 6.42 -4.17
C ALA A 40 4.16 6.92 -2.95
N GLY A 41 5.48 6.96 -3.06
CA GLY A 41 6.36 7.38 -1.98
C GLY A 41 7.81 7.07 -2.31
N VAL A 42 8.74 7.71 -1.62
CA VAL A 42 10.17 7.45 -1.78
C VAL A 42 10.53 6.23 -0.94
N GLN A 43 10.84 5.10 -1.61
CA GLN A 43 11.28 3.91 -0.90
C GLN A 43 12.72 4.09 -0.36
N LYS A 44 12.90 3.83 0.95
CA LYS A 44 14.19 3.53 1.58
C LYS A 44 14.21 2.02 1.90
N SER A 45 15.37 1.37 1.98
CA SER A 45 15.43 -0.09 2.17
C SER A 45 14.66 -0.54 3.43
N GLY A 46 14.05 -1.73 3.37
CA GLY A 46 13.36 -2.34 4.52
C GLY A 46 11.91 -1.91 4.73
N GLN A 47 11.26 -1.26 3.75
CA GLN A 47 9.84 -0.91 3.82
C GLN A 47 8.95 -1.99 3.18
N TYR A 48 7.86 -2.34 3.85
CA TYR A 48 6.97 -3.43 3.45
C TYR A 48 5.57 -3.27 4.04
N VAL A 49 4.63 -4.04 3.50
CA VAL A 49 3.27 -4.19 4.04
C VAL A 49 3.10 -5.60 4.57
N SER A 50 2.65 -5.72 5.81
CA SER A 50 2.31 -6.99 6.46
C SER A 50 0.81 -7.20 6.45
N PHE A 51 0.36 -8.42 6.18
CA PHE A 51 -1.05 -8.80 6.16
C PHE A 51 -1.34 -9.77 7.29
N TYR A 52 -2.52 -9.63 7.91
CA TYR A 52 -2.95 -10.45 9.04
C TYR A 52 -4.42 -10.86 8.91
N ASN A 53 -4.76 -11.98 9.54
CA ASN A 53 -6.15 -12.41 9.67
C ASN A 53 -6.85 -11.76 10.89
N ALA A 54 -8.12 -12.09 11.10
CA ALA A 54 -8.94 -11.51 12.18
C ALA A 54 -8.45 -11.89 13.59
N SER A 55 -7.76 -13.02 13.76
CA SER A 55 -7.15 -13.41 15.04
C SER A 55 -5.78 -12.74 15.27
N GLY A 56 -5.30 -11.93 14.31
CA GLY A 56 -4.00 -11.27 14.38
C GLY A 56 -2.83 -12.13 13.91
N ALA A 57 -3.08 -13.33 13.37
CA ALA A 57 -2.03 -14.18 12.81
C ALA A 57 -1.48 -13.59 11.51
N HIS A 58 -0.16 -13.63 11.35
CA HIS A 58 0.55 -13.12 10.19
C HIS A 58 0.31 -14.00 8.95
N LEU A 59 -0.12 -13.38 7.86
CA LEU A 59 -0.42 -14.05 6.60
C LEU A 59 0.73 -13.94 5.60
N GLY A 60 1.49 -12.85 5.63
CA GLY A 60 2.62 -12.60 4.74
C GLY A 60 3.01 -11.13 4.67
N ASN A 61 4.19 -10.86 4.12
CA ASN A 61 4.66 -9.52 3.81
C ASN A 61 4.84 -9.34 2.30
N VAL A 62 4.72 -8.10 1.85
CA VAL A 62 5.04 -7.69 0.48
C VAL A 62 5.94 -6.46 0.58
N PRO A 63 7.16 -6.50 0.00
CA PRO A 63 8.02 -5.32 -0.04
C PRO A 63 7.33 -4.24 -0.87
N LEU A 64 7.45 -2.99 -0.44
CA LEU A 64 7.18 -1.87 -1.34
C LEU A 64 8.37 -1.78 -2.32
N GLU A 65 8.13 -1.48 -3.60
CA GLU A 65 9.17 -1.48 -4.64
C GLU A 65 9.81 -0.10 -4.81
N ILE A 66 11.05 -0.10 -5.32
CA ILE A 66 11.81 1.12 -5.60
C ILE A 66 11.20 1.74 -6.84
N THR A 67 10.37 2.74 -6.63
CA THR A 67 10.06 3.69 -7.65
C THR A 67 11.26 4.64 -7.70
N GLY A 68 12.23 4.40 -8.59
CA GLY A 68 13.51 5.13 -8.66
C GLY A 68 13.42 6.64 -8.89
N GLU A 69 12.21 7.20 -8.83
CA GLU A 69 11.86 8.61 -8.98
C GLU A 69 10.79 8.94 -7.92
N PRO A 70 10.96 10.04 -7.15
CA PRO A 70 9.93 10.50 -6.22
C PRO A 70 8.57 10.67 -6.90
N GLY A 71 7.51 10.13 -6.26
CA GLY A 71 6.14 10.28 -6.74
C GLY A 71 5.72 9.30 -7.83
N ARG A 72 6.60 8.39 -8.29
CA ARG A 72 6.16 7.31 -9.18
C ARG A 72 5.20 6.37 -8.45
N VAL A 73 4.13 6.04 -9.16
CA VAL A 73 3.04 5.18 -8.69
C VAL A 73 3.37 3.72 -8.95
N ALA A 74 3.18 2.88 -7.95
CA ALA A 74 3.28 1.44 -8.04
C ALA A 74 1.97 0.77 -7.57
N TYR A 75 1.79 -0.49 -7.94
CA TYR A 75 0.63 -1.29 -7.59
C TYR A 75 1.05 -2.45 -6.71
N LEU A 76 0.29 -2.71 -5.65
CA LEU A 76 0.48 -3.86 -4.78
C LEU A 76 -0.79 -4.71 -4.80
N SER A 77 -0.63 -6.03 -4.89
CA SER A 77 -1.71 -7.00 -4.71
C SER A 77 -1.23 -8.15 -3.85
N PHE A 78 -2.01 -8.50 -2.83
CA PHE A 78 -1.77 -9.65 -1.97
C PHE A 78 -3.01 -10.53 -1.92
N SER A 79 -2.83 -11.84 -2.11
CA SER A 79 -3.92 -12.82 -2.11
C SER A 79 -3.64 -13.91 -1.09
N LYS A 80 -4.53 -14.04 -0.11
CA LYS A 80 -4.55 -15.10 0.89
C LYS A 80 -5.93 -15.13 1.54
N ALA A 81 -6.43 -16.30 1.90
CA ALA A 81 -7.73 -16.38 2.57
C ALA A 81 -7.70 -15.68 3.93
N GLY A 82 -8.75 -14.91 4.23
CA GLY A 82 -9.03 -14.40 5.57
C GLY A 82 -8.28 -13.12 5.97
N ILE A 83 -7.84 -12.29 5.02
CA ILE A 83 -7.17 -11.00 5.30
C ILE A 83 -8.14 -10.06 6.01
N ALA A 84 -7.78 -9.57 7.19
CA ALA A 84 -8.59 -8.65 8.00
C ALA A 84 -7.85 -7.36 8.41
N ARG A 85 -6.53 -7.34 8.28
CA ARG A 85 -5.69 -6.21 8.67
C ARG A 85 -4.47 -6.12 7.77
N LEU A 86 -4.07 -4.89 7.46
CA LEU A 86 -2.78 -4.58 6.87
C LEU A 86 -2.03 -3.59 7.77
N ASP A 87 -0.72 -3.81 7.93
CA ASP A 87 0.19 -2.89 8.60
C ASP A 87 1.27 -2.45 7.59
N VAL A 88 1.40 -1.14 7.40
CA VAL A 88 2.40 -0.50 6.54
C VAL A 88 3.60 -0.11 7.38
N HIS A 89 4.76 -0.69 7.09
CA HIS A 89 6.01 -0.42 7.78
C HIS A 89 6.89 0.49 6.91
N CYS A 90 6.85 1.79 7.21
CA CYS A 90 7.67 2.79 6.52
C CYS A 90 8.62 3.47 7.51
N VAL A 91 9.90 3.14 7.45
CA VAL A 91 10.94 3.84 8.24
C VAL A 91 11.30 5.14 7.54
N ASN A 92 11.20 6.27 8.25
CA ASN A 92 11.47 7.62 7.72
C ASN A 92 10.62 7.97 6.49
N ALA A 93 9.32 7.69 6.60
CA ALA A 93 8.32 7.98 5.59
C ALA A 93 8.18 9.49 5.36
N GLU A 94 8.92 10.02 4.40
CA GLU A 94 8.71 11.36 3.83
C GLU A 94 7.48 11.34 2.90
N GLY A 95 6.33 10.93 3.45
CA GLY A 95 5.05 10.88 2.75
C GLY A 95 4.88 9.63 1.88
N PHE A 96 4.29 8.58 2.45
CA PHE A 96 3.69 7.50 1.66
C PHE A 96 2.21 7.77 1.46
N THR A 97 1.76 7.66 0.22
CA THR A 97 0.35 7.80 -0.12
C THR A 97 -0.16 6.47 -0.67
N PHE A 98 -1.33 6.05 -0.21
CA PHE A 98 -2.02 4.84 -0.65
C PHE A 98 -3.41 5.19 -1.14
N ASP A 99 -3.85 4.59 -2.23
CA ASP A 99 -5.14 4.91 -2.82
C ASP A 99 -5.70 3.76 -3.68
N ASN A 100 -6.97 3.87 -4.08
CA ASN A 100 -7.70 2.93 -4.92
C ASN A 100 -7.64 1.49 -4.40
N PHE A 101 -7.90 1.35 -3.09
CA PHE A 101 -8.04 0.04 -2.45
C PHE A 101 -9.16 -0.77 -3.09
N THR A 102 -8.83 -1.99 -3.51
CA THR A 102 -9.75 -2.99 -4.04
C THR A 102 -9.70 -4.24 -3.17
N PHE A 103 -10.87 -4.78 -2.86
CA PHE A 103 -11.03 -5.93 -1.98
C PHE A 103 -11.73 -7.07 -2.74
N GLY A 104 -11.12 -8.26 -2.76
CA GLY A 104 -11.71 -9.48 -3.31
C GLY A 104 -12.18 -10.40 -2.19
N LEU A 105 -13.33 -11.06 -2.38
CA LEU A 105 -13.89 -12.04 -1.44
C LEU A 105 -13.28 -13.43 -1.64
#